data_AF-A0A955IJ96-F1
#
_entry.id   AF-A0A955IJ96-F1
#
_cell.length_a   1.000
_cell.length_b   1.000
_cell.length_c   1.000
_cell.angle_alpha   90.00
_cell.angle_beta   90.00
_cell.angle_gamma   90.00
#
_symmetry.space_group_name_H-M   'P 1'
#
loop_
_entity.id
_entity.type
_entity.pdbx_description
1 polymer ?
#
loop_
_entity_poly.entity_id
_entity_poly.type
_entity_poly.pdbx_seq_one_letter_code
_entity_poly.pdbx_strand_id
1 'polypeptide(L)'
;MPNRPLRHRGFTLVELMIAVAVLSVVVLATSKLFGTASKVAGIGEATQDVMQEISAIQRQMREDFAKITPDGFLVIKSYRVPNDINDPLPLLDPTQPADAIIRSDQVVFFTSGLETTSGYFGYRLDQTGEHFGYPQTVEARVSYGHGFQLPNAAPLTNYDTTDPGWGPQVPPWRVQSDLPMVNLSGSSVPAISQPQIQARDWVLARQAILLSDDAGARDQFLVDGSTSIFNAAPYLYNVDPSEFGGYERAAEGLVNSRLDIASQRIGDAMKSVMGLDPNLPFDYGYNQYLSYWEKMVREMTFFPRAERSAAGSDWRDQFTTTSVIGSACSSFIVEWTYDNDSGNIVQPVGQTRWFGARDLDRGVASLTSQLDLDQNDPDGLRFPGAPAIPPYNTEFDGSPTSDPGIESQFTFQGVDVYSAAFFPSALLPSNRKTPWPSALRITMTLHDTKDRLTNGRTVQFVVDLPQPR
;
A
#
# COMPACT_ATOMS: atom_id res chain seq x y z
N MET A 1 40.08 87.70 -9.58
CA MET A 1 38.93 87.12 -8.84
C MET A 1 39.48 86.21 -7.76
N PRO A 2 39.13 86.40 -6.47
CA PRO A 2 39.75 85.67 -5.38
C PRO A 2 39.15 84.26 -5.22
N ASN A 3 39.99 83.23 -5.23
CA ASN A 3 39.64 81.86 -4.86
C ASN A 3 39.27 81.83 -3.37
N ARG A 4 37.97 81.65 -3.07
CA ARG A 4 37.53 81.35 -1.71
C ARG A 4 38.03 79.94 -1.36
N PRO A 5 38.82 79.75 -0.29
CA PRO A 5 39.19 78.42 0.16
C PRO A 5 37.90 77.68 0.55
N LEU A 6 37.62 76.58 -0.13
CA LEU A 6 36.55 75.65 0.23
C LEU A 6 36.88 75.11 1.62
N ARG A 7 36.16 75.59 2.64
CA ARG A 7 36.23 75.04 4.00
C ARG A 7 35.75 73.59 3.94
N HIS A 8 36.69 72.65 3.92
CA HIS A 8 36.40 71.25 4.21
C HIS A 8 35.92 71.16 5.67
N ARG A 9 34.61 71.10 5.87
CA ARG A 9 34.03 70.74 7.17
C ARG A 9 34.31 69.25 7.36
N GLY A 10 35.16 68.92 8.34
CA GLY A 10 35.42 67.54 8.72
C GLY A 10 34.13 66.88 9.23
N PHE A 11 33.92 65.63 8.83
CA PHE A 11 32.79 64.82 9.25
C PHE A 11 32.77 64.70 10.77
N THR A 12 31.63 64.97 11.41
CA THR A 12 31.54 64.84 12.87
C THR A 12 31.39 63.37 13.25
N LEU A 13 32.00 62.95 14.36
CA LEU A 13 31.92 61.55 14.85
C LEU A 13 30.46 61.10 15.03
N VAL A 14 29.58 62.03 15.41
CA VAL A 14 28.13 61.82 15.53
C VAL A 14 27.50 61.41 14.19
N GLU A 15 27.90 62.05 13.10
CA GLU A 15 27.38 61.79 11.76
C GLU A 15 27.82 60.41 11.25
N LEU A 16 29.04 59.98 11.59
CA LEU A 16 29.51 58.61 11.34
C LEU A 16 28.68 57.58 12.12
N MET A 17 28.43 57.82 13.41
CA MET A 17 27.63 56.91 14.23
C MET A 17 26.19 56.78 13.72
N ILE A 18 25.57 57.89 13.31
CA ILE A 18 24.23 57.89 12.72
C ILE A 18 24.23 57.11 11.40
N ALA A 19 25.23 57.32 10.54
CA ALA A 19 25.33 56.60 9.27
C ALA A 19 25.46 55.08 9.48
N VAL A 20 26.29 54.64 10.44
CA VAL A 20 26.42 53.21 10.77
C VAL A 20 25.11 52.66 11.33
N ALA A 21 24.45 53.37 12.25
CA ALA A 21 23.18 52.90 12.83
C ALA A 21 22.08 52.75 11.76
N VAL A 22 21.94 53.74 10.87
CA VAL A 22 20.97 53.67 9.75
C VAL A 22 21.33 52.53 8.80
N LEU A 23 22.60 52.37 8.45
CA LEU A 23 23.06 51.27 7.60
C LEU A 23 22.74 49.91 8.22
N SER A 24 23.00 49.73 9.52
CA SER A 24 22.66 48.50 10.23
C SER A 24 21.17 48.21 10.20
N VAL A 25 20.31 49.22 10.41
CA VAL A 25 18.84 49.04 10.33
C VAL A 25 18.41 48.64 8.92
N VAL A 26 18.95 49.27 7.88
CA VAL A 26 18.63 48.94 6.48
C VAL A 26 19.07 47.52 6.13
N VAL A 27 20.27 47.10 6.55
CA VAL A 27 20.76 45.73 6.33
C VAL A 27 19.86 44.72 7.04
N LEU A 28 19.47 44.97 8.30
CA LEU A 28 18.57 44.08 9.04
C LEU A 28 17.17 43.97 8.38
N ALA A 29 16.62 45.09 7.90
CA ALA A 29 15.34 45.10 7.20
C ALA A 29 15.44 44.32 5.87
N THR A 30 16.51 44.53 5.12
CA THR A 30 16.76 43.88 3.82
C THR A 30 16.97 42.38 3.99
N SER A 31 17.72 41.94 5.00
CA SER A 31 17.90 40.53 5.33
C SER A 31 16.58 39.84 5.68
N LYS A 32 15.68 40.51 6.41
CA LYS A 32 14.32 39.97 6.69
C LYS A 32 13.47 39.83 5.44
N LEU A 33 13.53 40.81 4.53
CA LEU A 33 12.80 40.76 3.25
C LEU A 33 13.33 39.63 2.36
N PHE A 34 14.65 39.51 2.21
CA PHE A 34 15.25 38.42 1.45
C PHE A 34 14.99 37.04 2.07
N GLY A 35 15.01 36.93 3.39
CA GLY A 35 14.65 35.69 4.10
C GLY A 35 13.19 35.26 3.82
N THR A 36 12.26 36.22 3.85
CA THR A 36 10.84 35.96 3.53
C THR A 36 10.67 35.58 2.06
N ALA A 37 11.30 36.32 1.13
CA ALA A 37 11.25 36.02 -0.29
C ALA A 37 11.82 34.63 -0.62
N SER A 38 12.95 34.26 0.01
CA SER A 38 13.57 32.94 -0.15
C SER A 38 12.69 31.82 0.40
N LYS A 39 12.03 32.04 1.55
CA LYS A 39 11.06 31.08 2.11
C LYS A 39 9.86 30.89 1.19
N VAL A 40 9.29 31.97 0.65
CA VAL A 40 8.17 31.90 -0.30
C VAL A 40 8.56 31.18 -1.58
N ALA A 41 9.74 31.49 -2.13
CA ALA A 41 10.28 30.78 -3.29
C ALA A 41 10.47 29.28 -3.02
N GLY A 42 11.02 28.93 -1.85
CA GLY A 42 11.19 27.53 -1.43
C GLY A 42 9.87 26.76 -1.25
N ILE A 43 8.83 27.40 -0.72
CA ILE A 43 7.47 26.82 -0.63
C ILE A 43 6.87 26.65 -2.03
N GLY A 44 7.12 27.60 -2.94
CA GLY A 44 6.69 27.53 -4.33
C GLY A 44 7.31 26.33 -5.06
N GLU A 45 8.63 26.18 -4.95
CA GLU A 45 9.38 25.03 -5.49
C GLU A 45 8.85 23.70 -4.91
N ALA A 46 8.75 23.61 -3.57
CA ALA A 46 8.23 22.41 -2.91
C ALA A 46 6.81 22.04 -3.35
N THR A 47 5.94 23.04 -3.58
CA THR A 47 4.59 22.80 -4.06
C THR A 47 4.61 22.28 -5.50
N GLN A 48 5.50 22.79 -6.36
CA GLN A 48 5.64 22.31 -7.73
C GLN A 48 6.16 20.87 -7.76
N ASP A 49 7.19 20.55 -6.97
CA ASP A 49 7.76 19.21 -6.84
C ASP A 49 6.67 18.20 -6.45
N VAL A 50 5.93 18.48 -5.38
CA VAL A 50 4.83 17.60 -4.89
C VAL A 50 3.71 17.46 -5.93
N MET A 51 3.32 18.54 -6.62
CA MET A 51 2.27 18.45 -7.65
C MET A 51 2.71 17.63 -8.88
N GLN A 52 4.00 17.66 -9.23
CA GLN A 52 4.55 16.80 -10.28
C GLN A 52 4.52 15.32 -9.87
N GLU A 53 4.90 15.02 -8.64
CA GLU A 53 4.82 13.67 -8.06
C GLU A 53 3.38 13.15 -8.03
N ILE A 54 2.42 13.96 -7.55
CA ILE A 54 0.98 13.65 -7.57
C ILE A 54 0.52 13.28 -8.97
N SER A 55 0.89 14.08 -9.98
CA SER A 55 0.45 13.86 -11.36
C SER A 55 1.02 12.57 -11.94
N ALA A 56 2.24 12.19 -11.55
CA ALA A 56 2.85 10.92 -11.95
C ALA A 56 2.15 9.72 -11.28
N ILE A 57 1.89 9.79 -9.97
CA ILE A 57 1.17 8.75 -9.22
C ILE A 57 -0.24 8.55 -9.79
N GLN A 58 -0.98 9.62 -10.05
CA GLN A 58 -2.32 9.56 -10.61
C GLN A 58 -2.36 8.87 -11.97
N ARG A 59 -1.41 9.20 -12.84
CA ARG A 59 -1.32 8.56 -14.16
C ARG A 59 -1.04 7.08 -14.03
N GLN A 60 -0.04 6.70 -13.22
CA GLN A 60 0.31 5.29 -12.98
C GLN A 60 -0.89 4.50 -12.43
N MET A 61 -1.55 5.02 -11.39
CA MET A 61 -2.73 4.39 -10.81
C MET A 61 -3.86 4.22 -11.84
N ARG A 62 -4.19 5.27 -12.60
CA ARG A 62 -5.22 5.19 -13.64
C ARG A 62 -4.89 4.15 -14.71
N GLU A 63 -3.63 4.08 -15.14
CA GLU A 63 -3.18 3.10 -16.11
C GLU A 63 -3.31 1.67 -15.58
N ASP A 64 -3.06 1.43 -14.29
CA ASP A 64 -3.20 0.09 -13.69
C ASP A 64 -4.64 -0.31 -13.43
N PHE A 65 -5.45 0.61 -12.88
CA PHE A 65 -6.87 0.36 -12.64
C PHE A 65 -7.62 0.10 -13.96
N ALA A 66 -7.23 0.77 -15.06
CA ALA A 66 -7.77 0.50 -16.39
C ALA A 66 -7.42 -0.90 -16.92
N LYS A 67 -6.34 -1.52 -16.40
CA LYS A 67 -5.91 -2.88 -16.75
C LYS A 67 -6.47 -3.95 -15.81
N ILE A 68 -7.29 -3.60 -14.81
CA ILE A 68 -7.86 -4.61 -13.92
C ILE A 68 -8.55 -5.70 -14.72
N THR A 69 -8.17 -6.94 -14.46
CA THR A 69 -8.83 -8.09 -15.08
C THR A 69 -10.18 -8.35 -14.40
N PRO A 70 -11.28 -8.47 -15.18
CA PRO A 70 -12.59 -8.79 -14.64
C PRO A 70 -12.68 -10.23 -14.12
N ASP A 71 -11.74 -11.09 -14.50
CA ASP A 71 -11.62 -12.45 -14.01
C ASP A 71 -10.80 -12.53 -12.71
N GLY A 72 -10.20 -11.42 -12.29
CA GLY A 72 -9.41 -11.25 -11.07
C GLY A 72 -10.27 -10.98 -9.83
N PHE A 73 -9.62 -10.62 -8.72
CA PHE A 73 -10.30 -9.99 -7.58
C PHE A 73 -9.74 -8.59 -7.35
N LEU A 74 -10.49 -7.79 -6.60
CA LEU A 74 -10.03 -6.55 -5.99
C LEU A 74 -10.16 -6.70 -4.48
N VAL A 75 -9.12 -6.38 -3.73
CA VAL A 75 -9.13 -6.36 -2.26
C VAL A 75 -8.71 -4.98 -1.80
N ILE A 76 -9.49 -4.40 -0.90
CA ILE A 76 -9.20 -3.14 -0.23
C ILE A 76 -9.09 -3.42 1.26
N LYS A 77 -7.96 -3.07 1.88
CA LYS A 77 -7.80 -3.07 3.34
C LYS A 77 -7.60 -1.66 3.84
N SER A 78 -8.52 -1.16 4.63
CA SER A 78 -8.42 0.13 5.28
C SER A 78 -7.88 -0.02 6.69
N TYR A 79 -6.77 0.65 6.99
CA TYR A 79 -6.14 0.63 8.30
C TYR A 79 -6.35 1.99 8.98
N ARG A 80 -7.05 2.01 10.12
CA ARG A 80 -7.28 3.20 10.94
C ARG A 80 -6.30 3.21 12.10
N VAL A 81 -5.15 3.82 11.89
CA VAL A 81 -4.02 3.80 12.83
C VAL A 81 -4.17 4.98 13.81
N PRO A 82 -4.32 4.74 15.12
CA PRO A 82 -4.26 5.81 16.11
C PRO A 82 -2.89 6.52 16.06
N ASN A 83 -2.86 7.85 16.14
CA ASN A 83 -1.62 8.62 16.08
C ASN A 83 -0.69 8.34 17.28
N ASP A 84 -1.26 7.90 18.40
CA ASP A 84 -0.61 7.52 19.65
C ASP A 84 -0.39 5.99 19.79
N ILE A 85 -0.51 5.21 18.71
CA ILE A 85 -0.41 3.72 18.75
C ILE A 85 0.86 3.19 19.43
N ASN A 86 1.91 4.01 19.52
CA ASN A 86 3.20 3.64 20.09
C ASN A 86 3.49 4.28 21.46
N ASP A 87 2.50 4.86 22.16
CA ASP A 87 2.67 5.43 23.51
C ASP A 87 3.47 4.48 24.45
N PRO A 88 4.55 4.92 25.13
CA PRO A 88 5.01 6.30 25.36
C PRO A 88 5.99 6.89 24.33
N LEU A 89 6.11 6.30 23.13
CA LEU A 89 6.98 6.82 22.07
C LEU A 89 6.34 8.05 21.38
N PRO A 90 7.13 8.84 20.62
CA PRO A 90 6.59 9.99 19.90
C PRO A 90 5.39 9.63 19.02
N LEU A 91 4.43 10.54 18.89
CA LEU A 91 3.30 10.42 17.98
C LEU A 91 3.79 10.13 16.55
N LEU A 92 3.02 9.33 15.80
CA LEU A 92 3.32 9.04 14.39
C LEU A 92 3.41 10.32 13.57
N ASP A 93 2.49 11.26 13.78
CA ASP A 93 2.50 12.61 13.22
C ASP A 93 2.42 13.63 14.36
N PRO A 94 3.56 14.27 14.72
CA PRO A 94 3.59 15.31 15.75
C PRO A 94 2.79 16.57 15.42
N THR A 95 2.35 16.74 14.16
CA THR A 95 1.54 17.90 13.75
C THR A 95 0.04 17.70 14.00
N GLN A 96 -0.37 16.49 14.33
CA GLN A 96 -1.76 16.11 14.60
C GLN A 96 -1.98 15.80 16.09
N PRO A 97 -3.21 15.93 16.60
CA PRO A 97 -3.59 15.47 17.94
C PRO A 97 -3.28 13.98 18.18
N ALA A 98 -3.11 13.57 19.44
CA ALA A 98 -2.81 12.18 19.80
C ALA A 98 -3.93 11.20 19.42
N ASP A 99 -5.18 11.65 19.47
CA ASP A 99 -6.39 10.89 19.10
C ASP A 99 -6.70 10.93 17.59
N ALA A 100 -5.86 11.58 16.78
CA ALA A 100 -6.03 11.60 15.34
C ALA A 100 -5.89 10.20 14.73
N ILE A 101 -6.67 9.91 13.70
CA ILE A 101 -6.61 8.65 12.96
C ILE A 101 -5.85 8.86 11.66
N ILE A 102 -4.74 8.15 11.51
CA ILE A 102 -3.94 8.10 10.30
C ILE A 102 -4.38 6.90 9.47
N ARG A 103 -4.71 7.14 8.20
CA ARG A 103 -5.18 6.10 7.29
C ARG A 103 -4.04 5.55 6.44
N SER A 104 -3.85 4.23 6.49
CA SER A 104 -2.78 3.51 5.78
C SER A 104 -3.36 2.37 4.96
N ASP A 105 -4.29 2.69 4.06
CA ASP A 105 -5.02 1.69 3.31
C ASP A 105 -4.11 0.91 2.34
N GLN A 106 -4.60 -0.23 1.89
CA GLN A 106 -3.99 -1.06 0.87
C GLN A 106 -5.04 -1.43 -0.17
N VAL A 107 -4.63 -1.51 -1.43
CA VAL A 107 -5.46 -2.06 -2.50
C VAL A 107 -4.63 -3.03 -3.32
N VAL A 108 -5.20 -4.22 -3.55
CA VAL A 108 -4.57 -5.31 -4.28
C VAL A 108 -5.52 -5.79 -5.35
N PHE A 109 -5.02 -5.93 -6.57
CA PHE A 109 -5.80 -6.42 -7.69
C PHE A 109 -4.91 -7.11 -8.71
N PHE A 110 -5.53 -7.83 -9.63
CA PHE A 110 -4.84 -8.36 -10.80
C PHE A 110 -5.02 -7.48 -12.01
N THR A 111 -3.94 -7.32 -12.76
CA THR A 111 -3.91 -6.63 -14.04
C THR A 111 -3.77 -7.62 -15.16
N SER A 112 -4.34 -7.27 -16.32
CA SER A 112 -4.09 -7.91 -17.60
C SER A 112 -3.34 -6.95 -18.52
N GLY A 113 -2.39 -7.47 -19.28
CA GLY A 113 -1.48 -6.71 -20.12
C GLY A 113 -0.03 -6.86 -19.69
N LEU A 114 0.88 -6.46 -20.57
CA LEU A 114 2.31 -6.60 -20.33
C LEU A 114 2.72 -5.78 -19.09
N GLU A 115 3.27 -6.48 -18.11
CA GLU A 115 3.85 -5.89 -16.91
C GLU A 115 5.30 -6.35 -16.69
N THR A 116 6.07 -5.47 -16.05
CA THR A 116 7.46 -5.71 -15.64
C THR A 116 7.53 -5.82 -14.12
N THR A 117 8.45 -6.65 -13.61
CA THR A 117 8.62 -6.77 -12.16
C THR A 117 9.07 -5.44 -11.53
N SER A 118 8.50 -5.10 -10.38
CA SER A 118 9.03 -4.07 -9.47
C SER A 118 9.64 -4.67 -8.20
N GLY A 119 9.70 -6.00 -8.10
CA GLY A 119 10.32 -6.74 -7.02
C GLY A 119 11.69 -7.28 -7.43
N TYR A 120 12.60 -7.38 -6.44
CA TYR A 120 13.81 -8.17 -6.57
C TYR A 120 13.43 -9.62 -6.75
N PHE A 121 14.07 -10.28 -7.71
CA PHE A 121 13.94 -11.71 -7.87
C PHE A 121 15.28 -12.30 -8.29
N GLY A 122 15.74 -13.28 -7.53
CA GLY A 122 17.07 -13.87 -7.60
C GLY A 122 17.47 -14.26 -9.01
N TYR A 123 18.24 -13.40 -9.67
CA TYR A 123 18.78 -13.66 -10.99
C TYR A 123 20.02 -14.54 -10.88
N ARG A 124 20.03 -15.64 -11.63
CA ARG A 124 21.22 -16.45 -11.89
C ARG A 124 22.12 -15.67 -12.85
N LEU A 125 23.27 -15.18 -12.36
CA LEU A 125 24.44 -15.09 -13.25
C LEU A 125 24.75 -16.52 -13.67
N ASP A 126 24.47 -16.84 -14.93
CA ASP A 126 25.25 -17.91 -15.54
C ASP A 126 26.73 -17.52 -15.47
N GLN A 127 27.63 -18.51 -15.49
CA GLN A 127 29.07 -18.24 -15.51
C GLN A 127 29.53 -17.46 -16.76
N THR A 128 28.61 -17.15 -17.67
CA THR A 128 28.82 -16.44 -18.94
C THR A 128 28.53 -14.94 -18.86
N GLY A 129 27.89 -14.44 -17.79
CA GLY A 129 27.71 -13.01 -17.56
C GLY A 129 26.69 -12.36 -18.50
N GLU A 130 25.77 -13.14 -19.08
CA GLU A 130 24.70 -12.58 -19.90
C GLU A 130 23.54 -12.12 -18.99
N HIS A 131 23.10 -10.87 -19.19
CA HIS A 131 21.92 -10.30 -18.53
C HIS A 131 20.68 -10.66 -19.36
N PHE A 132 19.85 -11.60 -18.89
CA PHE A 132 18.48 -11.72 -19.40
C PHE A 132 17.69 -10.49 -18.93
N GLY A 133 16.91 -9.91 -19.84
CA GLY A 133 16.18 -8.66 -19.58
C GLY A 133 15.20 -8.76 -18.41
N TYR A 134 14.61 -7.63 -18.02
CA TYR A 134 13.58 -7.58 -16.99
C TYR A 134 12.48 -8.61 -17.28
N PRO A 135 12.14 -9.50 -16.34
CA PRO A 135 11.07 -10.46 -16.56
C PRO A 135 9.76 -9.71 -16.79
N GLN A 136 8.95 -10.27 -17.68
CA GLN A 136 7.67 -9.72 -18.08
C GLN A 136 6.61 -10.81 -18.08
N THR A 137 5.38 -10.43 -17.75
CA THR A 137 4.21 -11.30 -17.85
C THR A 137 3.02 -10.50 -18.38
N VAL A 138 2.00 -11.20 -18.86
CA VAL A 138 0.73 -10.62 -19.29
C VAL A 138 -0.27 -10.47 -18.16
N GLU A 139 0.03 -11.03 -16.98
CA GLU A 139 -0.84 -10.93 -15.80
C GLU A 139 0.01 -10.68 -14.55
N ALA A 140 -0.30 -9.64 -13.79
CA ALA A 140 0.43 -9.31 -12.57
C ALA A 140 -0.51 -8.95 -11.43
N ARG A 141 -0.13 -9.35 -10.21
CA ARG A 141 -0.72 -8.82 -8.99
C ARG A 141 -0.10 -7.47 -8.71
N VAL A 142 -0.93 -6.44 -8.68
CA VAL A 142 -0.50 -5.08 -8.33
C VAL A 142 -1.04 -4.76 -6.94
N SER A 143 -0.16 -4.34 -6.04
CA SER A 143 -0.50 -3.80 -4.74
C SER A 143 -0.12 -2.33 -4.64
N TYR A 144 -0.97 -1.57 -3.98
CA TYR A 144 -0.73 -0.19 -3.58
C TYR A 144 -0.97 -0.06 -2.08
N GLY A 145 -0.19 0.78 -1.43
CA GLY A 145 -0.32 1.11 -0.01
C GLY A 145 0.98 1.68 0.51
N HIS A 146 1.05 1.97 1.80
CA HIS A 146 2.33 2.37 2.37
C HIS A 146 3.30 1.19 2.36
N GLY A 147 4.57 1.47 2.08
CA GLY A 147 5.65 0.50 2.29
C GLY A 147 6.22 0.63 3.69
N PHE A 148 6.70 -0.47 4.27
CA PHE A 148 7.52 -0.38 5.47
C PHE A 148 8.98 -0.08 5.07
N GLN A 149 9.66 0.69 5.92
CA GLN A 149 11.02 1.17 5.69
C GLN A 149 11.96 0.61 6.76
N LEU A 150 13.22 0.46 6.39
CA LEU A 150 14.34 0.07 7.24
C LEU A 150 15.57 0.94 6.88
N PRO A 151 15.51 2.27 7.13
CA PRO A 151 16.47 3.22 6.58
C PRO A 151 17.90 3.03 7.09
N ASN A 152 18.08 2.47 8.30
CA ASN A 152 19.42 2.13 8.82
C ASN A 152 19.71 0.63 8.78
N ALA A 153 18.99 -0.15 7.95
CA ALA A 153 19.40 -1.53 7.71
C ALA A 153 20.75 -1.56 6.98
N ALA A 154 21.60 -2.52 7.37
CA ALA A 154 22.81 -2.80 6.61
C ALA A 154 22.45 -3.22 5.17
N PRO A 155 23.33 -2.99 4.18
CA PRO A 155 23.16 -3.49 2.82
C PRO A 155 22.76 -4.97 2.82
N LEU A 156 21.81 -5.33 1.95
CA LEU A 156 21.32 -6.70 1.87
C LEU A 156 22.39 -7.60 1.26
N THR A 157 23.32 -8.08 2.10
CA THR A 157 24.40 -8.96 1.65
C THR A 157 23.96 -10.42 1.55
N ASN A 158 22.96 -10.86 2.34
CA ASN A 158 22.43 -12.24 2.39
C ASN A 158 20.95 -12.36 2.83
N TYR A 159 20.12 -11.33 2.67
CA TYR A 159 18.75 -11.33 3.22
C TYR A 159 17.69 -11.47 2.12
N ASP A 160 16.98 -12.61 2.08
CA ASP A 160 15.70 -12.75 1.34
C ASP A 160 14.48 -12.53 2.24
N THR A 161 14.62 -12.61 3.55
CA THR A 161 13.44 -12.79 4.45
C THR A 161 12.73 -11.50 4.84
N THR A 162 13.22 -10.33 4.39
CA THR A 162 12.38 -9.12 4.42
C THR A 162 11.42 -9.06 3.24
N ASP A 163 11.51 -10.02 2.31
CA ASP A 163 10.46 -10.24 1.33
C ASP A 163 9.26 -10.90 2.05
N PRO A 164 8.05 -10.34 1.93
CA PRO A 164 6.94 -10.49 2.88
C PRO A 164 6.18 -11.82 2.79
N GLY A 165 6.83 -12.89 2.33
CA GLY A 165 6.22 -14.21 2.17
C GLY A 165 6.29 -15.11 3.41
N TRP A 166 7.28 -14.92 4.29
CA TRP A 166 7.64 -15.94 5.30
C TRP A 166 7.65 -15.43 6.75
N GLY A 167 7.14 -14.23 7.02
CA GLY A 167 7.19 -13.61 8.34
C GLY A 167 5.94 -12.82 8.72
N PRO A 168 5.81 -12.42 10.00
CA PRO A 168 4.72 -11.56 10.42
C PRO A 168 4.77 -10.23 9.66
N GLN A 169 3.62 -9.78 9.17
CA GLN A 169 3.52 -8.51 8.47
C GLN A 169 4.05 -7.36 9.34
N VAL A 170 4.90 -6.54 8.74
CA VAL A 170 5.48 -5.36 9.37
C VAL A 170 4.80 -4.13 8.78
N PRO A 171 3.84 -3.53 9.49
CA PRO A 171 3.23 -2.30 9.00
C PRO A 171 4.16 -1.09 9.24
N PRO A 172 3.97 0.02 8.49
CA PRO A 172 4.84 1.19 8.56
C PRO A 172 4.77 1.95 9.90
N TRP A 173 3.69 1.77 10.67
CA TRP A 173 3.54 2.41 11.99
C TRP A 173 4.17 1.62 13.15
N ARG A 174 4.66 0.40 12.91
CA ARG A 174 5.19 -0.43 13.99
C ARG A 174 6.60 0.02 14.39
N VAL A 175 6.80 0.21 15.69
CA VAL A 175 8.14 0.42 16.26
C VAL A 175 8.97 -0.84 16.09
N GLN A 176 10.15 -0.66 15.52
CA GLN A 176 11.01 -1.73 15.05
C GLN A 176 12.02 -2.17 16.12
N SER A 177 11.63 -2.25 17.39
CA SER A 177 12.60 -2.60 18.45
C SER A 177 13.01 -4.08 18.43
N ASP A 178 12.20 -4.98 17.89
CA ASP A 178 12.42 -6.44 17.98
C ASP A 178 11.88 -7.21 16.76
N LEU A 179 12.14 -6.74 15.54
CA LEU A 179 11.83 -7.58 14.38
C LEU A 179 12.82 -8.76 14.31
N PRO A 180 12.37 -10.02 14.42
CA PRO A 180 13.23 -11.17 14.23
C PRO A 180 13.62 -11.23 12.75
N MET A 181 14.76 -10.63 12.41
CA MET A 181 15.34 -10.81 11.09
C MET A 181 16.07 -12.15 11.05
N VAL A 182 15.52 -13.09 10.29
CA VAL A 182 16.13 -14.39 10.03
C VAL A 182 17.01 -14.27 8.81
N ASN A 183 18.32 -14.46 8.90
CA ASN A 183 19.15 -14.53 7.68
C ASN A 183 18.74 -15.77 6.86
N LEU A 184 18.95 -15.77 5.54
CA LEU A 184 18.82 -16.95 4.68
C LEU A 184 19.56 -18.19 5.20
N SER A 185 20.63 -18.00 5.98
CA SER A 185 21.36 -19.08 6.64
C SER A 185 20.66 -19.65 7.89
N GLY A 186 19.44 -19.22 8.21
CA GLY A 186 18.73 -19.55 9.45
C GLY A 186 19.38 -18.97 10.71
N SER A 187 20.43 -18.15 10.56
CA SER A 187 21.13 -17.53 11.68
C SER A 187 20.36 -16.29 12.16
N SER A 188 20.11 -16.21 13.47
CA SER A 188 19.53 -15.02 14.10
C SER A 188 20.47 -13.84 13.90
N VAL A 189 20.00 -12.82 13.21
CA VAL A 189 20.71 -11.54 13.10
C VAL A 189 20.33 -10.69 14.31
N PRO A 190 21.25 -9.88 14.86
CA PRO A 190 20.89 -8.89 15.87
C PRO A 190 19.67 -8.09 15.43
N ALA A 191 18.68 -7.96 16.33
CA ALA A 191 17.50 -7.16 16.06
C ALA A 191 17.93 -5.75 15.61
N ILE A 192 17.40 -5.30 14.48
CA ILE A 192 17.65 -3.95 14.00
C ILE A 192 16.69 -3.04 14.76
N SER A 193 17.19 -2.34 15.79
CA SER A 193 16.42 -1.29 16.45
C SER A 193 16.37 -0.06 15.55
N GLN A 194 15.21 0.23 14.97
CA GLN A 194 14.97 1.48 14.24
C GLN A 194 14.06 2.40 15.06
N PRO A 195 14.34 3.72 15.05
CA PRO A 195 13.38 4.69 15.55
C PRO A 195 12.10 4.62 14.71
N GLN A 196 10.97 4.89 15.36
CA GLN A 196 9.69 5.06 14.69
C GLN A 196 9.79 6.14 13.62
N ILE A 197 9.46 5.77 12.39
CA ILE A 197 9.40 6.69 11.26
C ILE A 197 8.10 7.47 11.38
N GLN A 198 8.19 8.79 11.31
CA GLN A 198 7.00 9.64 11.35
C GLN A 198 6.11 9.35 10.13
N ALA A 199 4.80 9.48 10.26
CA ALA A 199 3.88 9.22 9.17
C ALA A 199 4.17 10.10 7.94
N ARG A 200 4.56 11.37 8.14
CA ARG A 200 5.03 12.25 7.04
C ARG A 200 6.18 11.66 6.22
N ASP A 201 6.93 10.74 6.82
CA ASP A 201 8.09 10.12 6.22
C ASP A 201 7.84 8.73 5.60
N TRP A 202 6.62 8.22 5.72
CA TRP A 202 6.23 6.97 5.07
C TRP A 202 6.30 7.11 3.56
N VAL A 203 6.52 5.99 2.88
CA VAL A 203 6.52 5.92 1.42
C VAL A 203 5.22 5.30 0.93
N LEU A 204 4.70 5.81 -0.18
CA LEU A 204 3.67 5.14 -0.95
C LEU A 204 4.35 4.18 -1.91
N ALA A 205 3.99 2.90 -1.80
CA ALA A 205 4.54 1.84 -2.61
C ALA A 205 3.51 1.33 -3.64
N ARG A 206 4.02 0.97 -4.81
CA ARG A 206 3.36 0.15 -5.82
C ARG A 206 4.23 -1.07 -6.05
N GLN A 207 3.70 -2.27 -5.81
CA GLN A 207 4.42 -3.51 -6.12
C GLN A 207 3.66 -4.32 -7.17
N ALA A 208 4.30 -4.56 -8.31
CA ALA A 208 3.83 -5.48 -9.33
C ALA A 208 4.59 -6.81 -9.19
N ILE A 209 3.84 -7.85 -8.83
CA ILE A 209 4.34 -9.23 -8.72
C ILE A 209 3.82 -10.00 -9.92
N LEU A 210 4.75 -10.49 -10.73
CA LEU A 210 4.47 -11.16 -11.97
C LEU A 210 3.84 -12.52 -11.70
N LEU A 211 2.71 -12.81 -12.37
CA LEU A 211 2.18 -14.17 -12.44
C LEU A 211 2.89 -14.88 -13.58
N SER A 212 3.98 -15.56 -13.30
CA SER A 212 4.68 -16.41 -14.27
C SER A 212 5.20 -17.64 -13.53
N ASP A 213 4.78 -18.84 -13.91
CA ASP A 213 5.27 -20.05 -13.24
C ASP A 213 6.58 -20.50 -13.90
N ASP A 214 7.72 -20.06 -13.35
CA ASP A 214 9.05 -20.63 -13.67
C ASP A 214 9.83 -21.13 -12.47
N ALA A 215 9.24 -22.02 -11.67
CA ALA A 215 10.06 -23.06 -11.08
C ALA A 215 9.25 -24.30 -10.78
N GLY A 216 9.09 -25.14 -11.81
CA GLY A 216 8.84 -26.56 -11.64
C GLY A 216 9.97 -27.23 -10.85
N ALA A 217 10.03 -26.97 -9.55
CA ALA A 217 10.63 -27.77 -8.48
C ALA A 217 10.32 -27.04 -7.17
N ARG A 218 9.50 -27.69 -6.35
CA ARG A 218 8.83 -27.22 -5.13
C ARG A 218 9.69 -26.56 -4.04
N ASP A 219 11.01 -26.52 -4.20
CA ASP A 219 11.91 -25.99 -3.17
C ASP A 219 13.25 -25.47 -3.70
N GLN A 220 13.84 -26.08 -4.74
CA GLN A 220 15.22 -25.76 -5.12
C GLN A 220 15.47 -26.13 -6.58
N PHE A 221 15.88 -25.18 -7.41
CA PHE A 221 16.69 -25.52 -8.57
C PHE A 221 18.09 -25.88 -8.06
N LEU A 222 18.31 -27.15 -7.70
CA LEU A 222 19.65 -27.68 -7.42
C LEU A 222 20.42 -27.75 -8.73
N VAL A 223 21.07 -26.65 -9.11
CA VAL A 223 21.89 -26.60 -10.33
C VAL A 223 23.23 -27.31 -10.14
N ASP A 224 23.69 -27.54 -8.90
CA ASP A 224 24.94 -28.29 -8.66
C ASP A 224 25.05 -28.82 -7.20
N GLY A 225 23.95 -29.34 -6.65
CA GLY A 225 23.94 -29.98 -5.32
C GLY A 225 24.19 -29.09 -4.09
N SER A 226 24.36 -27.77 -4.24
CA SER A 226 24.77 -26.90 -3.11
C SER A 226 24.21 -25.47 -3.09
N THR A 227 23.49 -25.01 -4.12
CA THR A 227 22.98 -23.63 -4.19
C THR A 227 21.50 -23.61 -4.57
N SER A 228 20.68 -23.14 -3.64
CA SER A 228 19.26 -22.84 -3.85
C SER A 228 19.13 -21.50 -4.57
N ILE A 229 18.45 -21.47 -5.72
CA ILE A 229 18.11 -20.23 -6.43
C ILE A 229 16.60 -20.01 -6.23
N PHE A 230 16.23 -18.84 -5.70
CA PHE A 230 14.84 -18.45 -5.47
C PHE A 230 14.23 -17.93 -6.77
N ASN A 231 13.01 -18.39 -7.07
CA ASN A 231 12.31 -18.09 -8.33
C ASN A 231 11.83 -16.63 -8.41
N ALA A 232 11.72 -16.12 -9.64
CA ALA A 232 11.29 -14.76 -9.96
C ALA A 232 9.78 -14.49 -9.95
N ALA A 233 9.00 -15.54 -9.82
CA ALA A 233 7.66 -15.44 -9.30
C ALA A 233 7.65 -16.03 -7.89
N PRO A 234 7.39 -15.21 -6.85
CA PRO A 234 6.93 -15.79 -5.61
C PRO A 234 5.69 -16.57 -5.99
N TYR A 235 5.65 -17.82 -5.54
CA TYR A 235 4.51 -18.70 -5.73
C TYR A 235 3.24 -17.88 -5.44
N LEU A 236 2.23 -17.94 -6.32
CA LEU A 236 0.95 -17.22 -6.13
C LEU A 236 0.40 -17.42 -4.69
N TYR A 237 0.80 -18.54 -4.09
CA TYR A 237 0.55 -18.94 -2.72
C TYR A 237 1.83 -18.78 -1.88
N ASN A 238 1.85 -17.95 -0.85
CA ASN A 238 2.89 -18.02 0.20
C ASN A 238 2.77 -19.30 1.06
N VAL A 239 1.89 -20.23 0.68
CA VAL A 239 1.52 -21.40 1.45
C VAL A 239 1.66 -22.61 0.55
N ASP A 240 2.42 -23.61 1.02
CA ASP A 240 2.56 -24.87 0.33
C ASP A 240 1.18 -25.51 0.10
N PRO A 241 0.78 -25.81 -1.16
CA PRO A 241 -0.46 -26.50 -1.47
C PRO A 241 -0.65 -27.83 -0.72
N SER A 242 0.41 -28.51 -0.23
CA SER A 242 0.21 -29.69 0.62
C SER A 242 -0.22 -29.43 2.05
N GLU A 243 -0.06 -28.21 2.58
CA GLU A 243 -0.69 -27.83 3.86
C GLU A 243 -2.22 -27.85 3.77
N PHE A 244 -2.76 -27.86 2.55
CA PHE A 244 -4.19 -27.86 2.29
C PHE A 244 -4.79 -29.28 2.22
N GLY A 245 -4.09 -30.33 2.67
CA GLY A 245 -4.75 -31.61 2.99
C GLY A 245 -5.00 -32.57 1.84
N GLY A 246 -4.12 -32.61 0.84
CA GLY A 246 -4.11 -33.69 -0.17
C GLY A 246 -5.28 -33.69 -1.15
N TYR A 247 -6.05 -32.59 -1.24
CA TYR A 247 -7.05 -32.44 -2.28
C TYR A 247 -6.39 -32.58 -3.65
N GLU A 248 -6.98 -33.46 -4.46
CA GLU A 248 -6.49 -33.77 -5.80
C GLU A 248 -6.30 -32.48 -6.59
N ARG A 249 -5.09 -32.38 -7.14
CA ARG A 249 -4.52 -31.19 -7.74
C ARG A 249 -5.32 -30.81 -8.99
N ALA A 250 -6.42 -30.07 -8.83
CA ALA A 250 -7.17 -29.46 -9.94
C ALA A 250 -6.29 -28.58 -10.85
N ALA A 251 -5.08 -28.25 -10.39
CA ALA A 251 -4.08 -27.45 -11.09
C ALA A 251 -2.72 -28.16 -11.25
N GLU A 252 -2.62 -29.50 -11.20
CA GLU A 252 -1.32 -30.18 -11.42
C GLU A 252 -0.70 -29.81 -12.78
N GLY A 253 -1.54 -29.60 -13.79
CA GLY A 253 -1.14 -29.11 -15.11
C GLY A 253 -0.94 -27.59 -15.21
N LEU A 254 -1.33 -26.82 -14.18
CA LEU A 254 -1.03 -25.38 -14.04
C LEU A 254 0.30 -25.19 -13.31
N VAL A 255 0.53 -25.95 -12.23
CA VAL A 255 1.72 -25.93 -11.36
C VAL A 255 2.94 -26.63 -11.98
N ASN A 256 2.72 -27.60 -12.87
CA ASN A 256 3.80 -28.24 -13.65
C ASN A 256 3.84 -27.75 -15.10
N SER A 257 3.20 -26.62 -15.39
CA SER A 257 3.08 -26.08 -16.74
C SER A 257 4.26 -25.22 -17.14
N ARG A 258 4.31 -24.83 -18.42
CA ARG A 258 5.26 -23.81 -18.88
C ARG A 258 4.80 -22.42 -18.43
N LEU A 259 5.79 -21.52 -18.29
CA LEU A 259 5.74 -20.08 -17.94
C LEU A 259 4.48 -19.31 -18.38
N ASP A 260 3.90 -19.71 -19.50
CA ASP A 260 2.83 -19.02 -20.19
C ASP A 260 1.40 -19.46 -19.78
N ILE A 261 1.20 -20.63 -19.17
CA ILE A 261 -0.16 -21.15 -18.94
C ILE A 261 -0.86 -20.51 -17.75
N ALA A 262 -0.17 -20.30 -16.62
CA ALA A 262 -0.74 -19.62 -15.45
C ALA A 262 -1.13 -18.18 -15.78
N SER A 263 -0.27 -17.48 -16.54
CA SER A 263 -0.50 -16.12 -17.04
C SER A 263 -1.58 -15.99 -18.12
N GLN A 264 -2.06 -17.11 -18.67
CA GLN A 264 -3.13 -17.12 -19.68
C GLN A 264 -4.48 -17.51 -19.09
N ARG A 265 -4.51 -17.91 -17.81
CA ARG A 265 -5.68 -18.52 -17.19
C ARG A 265 -5.85 -18.05 -15.75
N ILE A 266 -5.89 -16.73 -15.52
CA ILE A 266 -6.12 -16.18 -14.18
C ILE A 266 -7.36 -16.75 -13.49
N GLY A 267 -8.42 -17.04 -14.24
CA GLY A 267 -9.61 -17.68 -13.71
C GLY A 267 -9.36 -19.08 -13.15
N ASP A 268 -8.45 -19.86 -13.74
CA ASP A 268 -8.07 -21.19 -13.22
C ASP A 268 -7.10 -21.08 -12.04
N ALA A 269 -6.18 -20.10 -12.07
CA ALA A 269 -5.35 -19.77 -10.92
C ALA A 269 -6.24 -19.39 -9.72
N MET A 270 -7.28 -18.57 -9.93
CA MET A 270 -8.23 -18.19 -8.90
C MET A 270 -9.09 -19.35 -8.39
N LYS A 271 -9.61 -20.22 -9.26
CA LYS A 271 -10.31 -21.44 -8.79
C LYS A 271 -9.43 -22.27 -7.88
N SER A 272 -8.16 -22.42 -8.24
CA SER A 272 -7.15 -23.10 -7.42
C SER A 272 -6.93 -22.38 -6.08
N VAL A 273 -6.83 -21.04 -6.06
CA VAL A 273 -6.65 -20.30 -4.79
C VAL A 273 -7.88 -20.28 -3.90
N MET A 274 -9.07 -20.25 -4.48
CA MET A 274 -10.31 -20.33 -3.72
C MET A 274 -10.60 -21.78 -3.25
N GLY A 275 -9.76 -22.75 -3.62
CA GLY A 275 -9.98 -24.17 -3.34
C GLY A 275 -11.24 -24.73 -4.01
N LEU A 276 -11.83 -23.98 -4.96
CA LEU A 276 -13.09 -24.31 -5.61
C LEU A 276 -12.85 -25.40 -6.65
N ASP A 277 -12.61 -26.63 -6.19
CA ASP A 277 -12.82 -27.79 -7.03
C ASP A 277 -14.34 -27.96 -7.20
N PRO A 278 -14.89 -27.75 -8.41
CA PRO A 278 -16.33 -27.90 -8.65
C PRO A 278 -16.84 -29.32 -8.38
N ASN A 279 -15.95 -30.30 -8.21
CA ASN A 279 -16.29 -31.69 -7.93
C ASN A 279 -16.37 -32.03 -6.43
N LEU A 280 -15.95 -31.13 -5.53
CA LEU A 280 -16.05 -31.37 -4.09
C LEU A 280 -17.49 -31.07 -3.59
N PRO A 281 -18.10 -31.99 -2.82
CA PRO A 281 -19.41 -31.74 -2.20
C PRO A 281 -19.35 -30.51 -1.28
N PHE A 282 -20.22 -29.52 -1.55
CA PHE A 282 -20.26 -28.23 -0.86
C PHE A 282 -20.49 -28.35 0.67
N ASP A 283 -21.06 -29.47 1.13
CA ASP A 283 -21.51 -29.70 2.52
C ASP A 283 -20.40 -29.90 3.56
N TYR A 284 -19.15 -30.20 3.18
CA TYR A 284 -18.05 -30.45 4.14
C TYR A 284 -17.07 -29.29 4.34
N GLY A 285 -17.16 -28.21 3.55
CA GLY A 285 -16.02 -27.31 3.34
C GLY A 285 -16.21 -25.83 3.66
N TYR A 286 -17.41 -25.32 3.95
CA TYR A 286 -17.65 -23.86 4.02
C TYR A 286 -16.72 -23.12 5.00
N ASN A 287 -16.62 -23.60 6.24
CA ASN A 287 -15.74 -22.99 7.24
C ASN A 287 -14.25 -23.11 6.86
N GLN A 288 -13.86 -24.17 6.14
CA GLN A 288 -12.50 -24.33 5.64
C GLN A 288 -12.23 -23.32 4.52
N TYR A 289 -13.13 -23.17 3.54
CA TYR A 289 -13.04 -22.16 2.47
C TYR A 289 -12.83 -20.76 3.02
N LEU A 290 -13.53 -20.39 4.09
CA LEU A 290 -13.39 -19.07 4.73
C LEU A 290 -12.03 -18.90 5.41
N SER A 291 -11.56 -19.92 6.13
CA SER A 291 -10.22 -19.87 6.72
C SER A 291 -9.12 -19.76 5.66
N TYR A 292 -9.31 -20.41 4.50
CA TYR A 292 -8.39 -20.32 3.37
C TYR A 292 -8.46 -18.96 2.69
N TRP A 293 -9.65 -18.38 2.55
CA TRP A 293 -9.86 -17.03 2.06
C TRP A 293 -9.15 -16.00 2.93
N GLU A 294 -9.38 -16.01 4.24
CA GLU A 294 -8.74 -15.06 5.15
C GLU A 294 -7.22 -15.21 5.15
N LYS A 295 -6.72 -16.47 5.11
CA LYS A 295 -5.30 -16.76 4.92
C LYS A 295 -4.81 -16.14 3.62
N MET A 296 -5.46 -16.41 2.49
CA MET A 296 -5.08 -15.90 1.17
C MET A 296 -5.09 -14.37 1.13
N VAL A 297 -6.17 -13.71 1.54
CA VAL A 297 -6.26 -12.25 1.59
C VAL A 297 -5.14 -11.68 2.42
N ARG A 298 -4.90 -12.23 3.62
CA ARG A 298 -3.79 -11.82 4.47
C ARG A 298 -2.45 -11.97 3.72
N GLU A 299 -2.19 -13.11 3.09
CA GLU A 299 -0.94 -13.33 2.36
C GLU A 299 -0.80 -12.45 1.10
N MET A 300 -1.90 -11.99 0.50
CA MET A 300 -1.88 -11.14 -0.70
C MET A 300 -1.81 -9.65 -0.38
N THR A 301 -2.28 -9.25 0.80
CA THR A 301 -2.22 -7.87 1.29
C THR A 301 -1.13 -7.76 2.36
N PHE A 302 0.08 -7.48 1.95
CA PHE A 302 1.18 -7.20 2.87
C PHE A 302 1.73 -5.81 2.60
N PHE A 303 2.45 -5.26 3.57
CA PHE A 303 3.20 -4.02 3.38
C PHE A 303 4.51 -4.38 2.67
N PRO A 304 4.73 -3.96 1.41
CA PRO A 304 6.00 -4.23 0.75
C PRO A 304 7.10 -3.48 1.48
N ARG A 305 8.32 -4.03 1.46
CA ARG A 305 9.49 -3.25 1.84
C ARG A 305 9.75 -2.23 0.74
N ALA A 306 9.76 -0.95 1.10
CA ALA A 306 10.04 0.11 0.15
C ALA A 306 10.91 1.18 0.82
N GLU A 307 12.03 1.53 0.23
CA GLU A 307 13.02 2.46 0.79
C GLU A 307 13.15 3.69 -0.08
N ARG A 308 13.27 4.88 0.54
CA ARG A 308 13.54 6.13 -0.20
C ARG A 308 14.89 6.12 -0.91
N SER A 309 15.85 5.40 -0.33
CA SER A 309 17.20 5.26 -0.83
C SER A 309 17.67 3.84 -0.57
N ALA A 310 18.37 3.26 -1.54
CA ALA A 310 18.99 1.96 -1.38
C ALA A 310 20.01 1.99 -0.24
N ALA A 311 20.01 0.96 0.62
CA ALA A 311 20.97 0.83 1.72
C ALA A 311 22.42 0.67 1.22
N GLY A 312 22.59 0.16 -0.01
CA GLY A 312 23.88 -0.07 -0.65
C GLY A 312 23.81 0.03 -2.17
N SER A 313 24.96 -0.14 -2.82
CA SER A 313 25.06 -0.23 -4.28
C SER A 313 24.66 -1.60 -4.81
N ASP A 314 24.44 -2.58 -3.94
CA ASP A 314 23.96 -3.90 -4.34
C ASP A 314 22.61 -3.74 -5.02
N TRP A 315 22.43 -4.47 -6.11
CA TRP A 315 21.23 -4.39 -6.91
C TRP A 315 19.98 -4.80 -6.12
N ARG A 316 20.09 -5.69 -5.11
CA ARG A 316 19.02 -6.01 -4.13
C ARG A 316 18.50 -4.77 -3.43
N ASP A 317 19.42 -3.95 -2.92
CA ASP A 317 19.08 -2.72 -2.23
C ASP A 317 18.44 -1.71 -3.20
N GLN A 318 18.86 -1.69 -4.46
CA GLN A 318 18.24 -0.85 -5.49
C GLN A 318 16.78 -1.25 -5.74
N PHE A 319 16.45 -2.54 -5.76
CA PHE A 319 15.08 -3.00 -5.94
C PHE A 319 14.12 -2.53 -4.85
N THR A 320 14.59 -2.35 -3.61
CA THR A 320 13.75 -1.78 -2.53
C THR A 320 13.27 -0.35 -2.83
N THR A 321 13.95 0.36 -3.72
CA THR A 321 13.54 1.71 -4.16
C THR A 321 12.57 1.69 -5.35
N THR A 322 12.56 0.59 -6.13
CA THR A 322 11.77 0.51 -7.38
C THR A 322 10.27 0.45 -7.16
N SER A 323 9.84 -0.03 -5.99
CA SER A 323 8.43 -0.05 -5.61
C SER A 323 7.95 1.29 -5.03
N VAL A 324 8.84 2.26 -4.77
CA VAL A 324 8.43 3.58 -4.25
C VAL A 324 7.88 4.44 -5.38
N ILE A 325 6.62 4.83 -5.27
CA ILE A 325 5.96 5.77 -6.19
C ILE A 325 5.70 7.14 -5.57
N GLY A 326 5.64 7.20 -4.24
CA GLY A 326 5.53 8.44 -3.47
C GLY A 326 6.54 8.43 -2.32
N SER A 327 7.44 9.40 -2.31
CA SER A 327 8.56 9.46 -1.38
C SER A 327 8.17 9.84 0.04
N ALA A 328 7.08 10.60 0.22
CA ALA A 328 6.61 11.07 1.51
C ALA A 328 5.08 11.16 1.50
N CYS A 329 4.39 10.12 1.97
CA CYS A 329 2.94 10.00 1.97
C CYS A 329 2.48 9.66 3.38
N SER A 330 1.78 10.57 4.07
CA SER A 330 1.33 10.32 5.45
C SER A 330 -0.03 9.66 5.56
N SER A 331 -0.82 9.73 4.50
CA SER A 331 -2.15 9.13 4.47
C SER A 331 -2.47 8.67 3.07
N PHE A 332 -3.00 7.46 2.97
CA PHE A 332 -3.51 6.86 1.75
C PHE A 332 -4.84 6.19 2.08
N ILE A 333 -5.90 6.66 1.42
CA ILE A 333 -7.28 6.31 1.69
C ILE A 333 -7.90 5.82 0.39
N VAL A 334 -8.49 4.63 0.45
CA VAL A 334 -9.22 4.03 -0.67
C VAL A 334 -10.67 3.85 -0.26
N GLU A 335 -11.55 4.46 -1.03
CA GLU A 335 -13.00 4.36 -0.89
C GLU A 335 -13.58 3.90 -2.22
N TRP A 336 -14.72 3.23 -2.20
CA TRP A 336 -15.37 2.76 -3.42
C TRP A 336 -16.82 3.19 -3.47
N THR A 337 -17.39 3.15 -4.66
CA THR A 337 -18.80 3.40 -4.91
C THR A 337 -19.34 2.38 -5.90
N TYR A 338 -20.66 2.39 -6.04
CA TYR A 338 -21.42 1.53 -6.92
C TYR A 338 -22.24 2.43 -7.84
N ASP A 339 -22.50 1.97 -9.06
CA ASP A 339 -23.43 2.67 -9.95
C ASP A 339 -24.84 2.60 -9.39
N ASN A 340 -25.66 3.60 -9.73
CA ASN A 340 -27.09 3.58 -9.39
C ASN A 340 -27.68 2.25 -9.88
N ASP A 341 -28.40 1.55 -8.99
CA ASP A 341 -29.02 0.23 -9.21
C ASP A 341 -28.10 -1.00 -9.12
N SER A 342 -26.78 -0.84 -8.97
CA SER A 342 -25.89 -1.98 -8.70
C SER A 342 -25.94 -2.38 -7.22
N GLY A 343 -26.24 -3.66 -6.95
CA GLY A 343 -26.26 -4.22 -5.60
C GLY A 343 -27.45 -3.82 -4.72
N ASN A 344 -28.58 -3.39 -5.28
CA ASN A 344 -29.77 -2.92 -4.54
C ASN A 344 -29.50 -1.70 -3.62
N ILE A 345 -28.47 -0.91 -3.88
CA ILE A 345 -28.20 0.29 -3.08
C ILE A 345 -28.94 1.48 -3.70
N VAL A 346 -30.04 1.89 -3.07
CA VAL A 346 -30.75 3.12 -3.44
C VAL A 346 -29.93 4.33 -2.96
N GLN A 347 -29.35 5.07 -3.90
CA GLN A 347 -28.66 6.33 -3.62
C GLN A 347 -29.64 7.50 -3.71
N PRO A 348 -29.55 8.52 -2.81
CA PRO A 348 -30.30 9.76 -2.99
C PRO A 348 -29.98 10.37 -4.36
N VAL A 349 -31.01 10.78 -5.10
CA VAL A 349 -30.84 11.36 -6.44
C VAL A 349 -29.85 12.53 -6.39
N GLY A 350 -28.73 12.39 -7.10
CA GLY A 350 -27.69 13.42 -7.20
C GLY A 350 -26.55 13.35 -6.16
N GLN A 351 -26.49 12.31 -5.32
CA GLN A 351 -25.36 12.11 -4.41
C GLN A 351 -24.74 10.73 -4.58
N THR A 352 -23.48 10.69 -5.03
CA THR A 352 -22.66 9.48 -5.06
C THR A 352 -22.27 9.11 -3.64
N ARG A 353 -22.74 7.96 -3.15
CA ARG A 353 -22.38 7.45 -1.83
C ARG A 353 -21.05 6.70 -1.90
N TRP A 354 -20.15 7.01 -0.97
CA TRP A 354 -18.85 6.35 -0.86
C TRP A 354 -18.82 5.41 0.34
N PHE A 355 -18.17 4.27 0.15
CA PHE A 355 -18.00 3.20 1.12
C PHE A 355 -16.52 3.03 1.46
N GLY A 356 -16.24 2.58 2.68
CA GLY A 356 -14.88 2.52 3.23
C GLY A 356 -14.90 2.29 4.73
N ALA A 357 -13.70 2.24 5.32
CA ALA A 357 -13.58 2.41 6.77
C ALA A 357 -14.26 3.72 7.18
N ARG A 358 -15.09 3.63 8.22
CA ARG A 358 -15.96 4.72 8.68
C ARG A 358 -15.18 6.00 8.87
N ASP A 359 -15.58 7.02 8.12
CA ASP A 359 -15.04 8.37 8.18
C ASP A 359 -16.21 9.35 7.99
N LEU A 360 -16.77 9.77 9.13
CA LEU A 360 -17.99 10.59 9.16
C LEU A 360 -17.75 11.96 8.53
N ASP A 361 -16.56 12.53 8.73
CA ASP A 361 -16.20 13.85 8.22
C ASP A 361 -16.12 13.85 6.68
N ARG A 362 -15.83 12.71 6.08
CA ARG A 362 -15.77 12.51 4.62
C ARG A 362 -17.06 11.97 4.00
N GLY A 363 -18.11 11.81 4.79
CA GLY A 363 -19.39 11.24 4.36
C GLY A 363 -19.29 9.78 3.93
N VAL A 364 -18.32 9.04 4.47
CA VAL A 364 -18.09 7.63 4.15
C VAL A 364 -18.94 6.78 5.07
N ALA A 365 -19.85 6.02 4.47
CA ALA A 365 -20.61 5.04 5.20
C ALA A 365 -19.81 3.74 5.31
N SER A 366 -19.78 3.16 6.51
CA SER A 366 -19.51 1.73 6.61
C SER A 366 -20.73 0.98 6.08
N LEU A 367 -20.55 -0.07 5.27
CA LEU A 367 -21.67 -0.91 4.84
C LEU A 367 -22.43 -1.50 6.04
N THR A 368 -21.73 -1.79 7.15
CA THR A 368 -22.34 -2.26 8.40
C THR A 368 -23.26 -1.25 9.07
N SER A 369 -22.98 0.05 8.97
CA SER A 369 -23.82 1.11 9.57
C SER A 369 -25.18 1.27 8.88
N GLN A 370 -25.32 0.70 7.68
CA GLN A 370 -26.56 0.74 6.92
C GLN A 370 -27.52 -0.39 7.31
N LEU A 371 -27.02 -1.47 7.93
CA LEU A 371 -27.84 -2.57 8.44
C LEU A 371 -28.63 -2.21 9.71
N ASP A 372 -28.15 -1.22 10.48
CA ASP A 372 -28.85 -0.75 11.70
C ASP A 372 -29.93 0.30 11.44
N LEU A 373 -30.01 0.85 10.22
CA LEU A 373 -30.86 2.02 9.95
C LEU A 373 -32.30 1.70 9.50
N ASP A 374 -32.68 0.43 9.30
CA ASP A 374 -34.09 0.14 9.02
C ASP A 374 -34.58 -1.25 9.45
N GLN A 375 -34.64 -1.48 10.76
CA GLN A 375 -35.43 -2.59 11.30
C GLN A 375 -36.95 -2.42 11.09
N ASN A 376 -37.40 -1.26 10.58
CA ASN A 376 -38.81 -0.91 10.43
C ASN A 376 -39.24 -0.61 8.98
N ASP A 377 -38.39 -0.77 7.96
CA ASP A 377 -38.81 -0.66 6.56
C ASP A 377 -39.54 -1.94 6.11
N PRO A 378 -40.88 -1.91 5.91
CA PRO A 378 -41.65 -3.08 5.48
C PRO A 378 -41.35 -3.48 4.02
N ASP A 379 -40.74 -2.59 3.22
CA ASP A 379 -40.32 -2.87 1.85
C ASP A 379 -38.84 -3.31 1.75
N GLY A 380 -38.15 -3.36 2.89
CA GLY A 380 -36.90 -4.05 3.16
C GLY A 380 -35.96 -4.22 1.97
N LEU A 381 -35.10 -3.23 1.76
CA LEU A 381 -33.82 -3.39 1.05
C LEU A 381 -32.90 -4.37 1.82
N ARG A 382 -33.34 -5.61 1.91
CA ARG A 382 -32.48 -6.74 2.22
C ARG A 382 -31.59 -6.89 1.01
N PHE A 383 -30.28 -6.71 1.17
CA PHE A 383 -29.33 -7.38 0.29
C PHE A 383 -29.72 -8.87 0.33
N PRO A 384 -30.16 -9.48 -0.78
CA PRO A 384 -30.54 -10.88 -0.76
C PRO A 384 -29.27 -11.72 -0.51
N GLY A 385 -29.04 -12.02 0.77
CA GLY A 385 -28.04 -12.96 1.28
C GLY A 385 -26.77 -12.38 1.91
N ALA A 386 -26.78 -11.13 2.38
CA ALA A 386 -25.87 -10.70 3.45
C ALA A 386 -26.57 -10.95 4.80
N PRO A 387 -26.22 -12.01 5.55
CA PRO A 387 -26.66 -12.12 6.95
C PRO A 387 -26.14 -10.91 7.72
N ALA A 388 -26.99 -10.35 8.57
CA ALA A 388 -26.64 -9.22 9.42
C ALA A 388 -25.47 -9.63 10.34
N ILE A 389 -24.34 -8.95 10.23
CA ILE A 389 -23.16 -9.22 11.08
C ILE A 389 -23.02 -8.04 12.04
N PRO A 390 -23.10 -8.28 13.37
CA PRO A 390 -22.74 -7.28 14.36
C PRO A 390 -21.23 -7.01 14.30
N PRO A 391 -20.76 -5.79 14.60
CA PRO A 391 -19.34 -5.53 14.79
C PRO A 391 -18.86 -6.31 16.04
N TYR A 392 -18.07 -7.36 15.83
CA TYR A 392 -17.46 -8.12 16.93
C TYR A 392 -15.98 -7.78 17.08
N ASN A 393 -15.65 -7.29 18.28
CA ASN A 393 -14.32 -7.27 18.85
C ASN A 393 -13.88 -8.73 19.09
N THR A 394 -12.96 -9.26 18.28
CA THR A 394 -12.20 -10.44 18.68
C THR A 394 -10.80 -9.99 19.07
N GLU A 395 -10.62 -9.77 20.37
CA GLU A 395 -9.30 -9.89 20.98
C GLU A 395 -8.75 -11.30 20.70
N PHE A 396 -7.45 -11.34 20.51
CA PHE A 396 -6.66 -12.41 19.94
C PHE A 396 -6.60 -13.67 20.85
N ASP A 397 -7.68 -14.45 20.96
CA ASP A 397 -7.64 -15.90 21.20
C ASP A 397 -9.06 -16.52 21.09
N GLY A 398 -9.32 -17.34 20.06
CA GLY A 398 -10.51 -18.20 20.00
C GLY A 398 -11.47 -17.95 18.82
N SER A 399 -11.35 -18.83 17.81
CA SER A 399 -12.33 -19.24 16.79
C SER A 399 -13.29 -18.18 16.18
N PRO A 400 -13.15 -17.81 14.89
CA PRO A 400 -14.15 -17.01 14.20
C PRO A 400 -15.46 -17.79 14.04
N THR A 401 -16.51 -17.38 14.75
CA THR A 401 -17.87 -17.84 14.48
C THR A 401 -18.44 -17.02 13.31
N SER A 402 -18.39 -17.64 12.15
CA SER A 402 -18.62 -17.09 10.81
C SER A 402 -20.10 -16.87 10.49
N ASP A 403 -20.46 -15.64 10.13
CA ASP A 403 -21.16 -15.45 8.87
C ASP A 403 -20.40 -14.34 8.11
N PRO A 404 -19.79 -14.63 6.95
CA PRO A 404 -18.93 -13.70 6.26
C PRO A 404 -19.75 -12.89 5.26
N GLY A 405 -19.96 -11.63 5.60
CA GLY A 405 -19.90 -10.61 4.58
C GLY A 405 -18.48 -10.62 4.02
N ILE A 406 -18.33 -10.26 2.77
CA ILE A 406 -17.03 -10.04 2.13
C ILE A 406 -16.29 -8.82 2.76
N GLU A 407 -16.90 -8.23 3.79
CA GLU A 407 -16.34 -7.22 4.64
C GLU A 407 -16.06 -7.77 6.04
N SER A 408 -14.85 -7.55 6.54
CA SER A 408 -14.48 -7.89 7.91
C SER A 408 -13.89 -6.68 8.62
N GLN A 409 -14.23 -6.53 9.89
CA GLN A 409 -13.57 -5.60 10.79
C GLN A 409 -12.86 -6.41 11.88
N PHE A 410 -11.57 -6.18 12.06
CA PHE A 410 -10.78 -6.81 13.12
C PHE A 410 -9.69 -5.86 13.60
N THR A 411 -9.15 -6.11 14.79
CA THR A 411 -8.02 -5.34 15.31
C THR A 411 -6.71 -6.06 15.00
N PHE A 412 -5.78 -5.38 14.36
CA PHE A 412 -4.44 -5.88 14.09
C PHE A 412 -3.41 -4.99 14.79
N GLN A 413 -2.72 -5.53 15.80
CA GLN A 413 -1.69 -4.77 16.53
C GLN A 413 -2.21 -3.43 17.08
N GLY A 414 -3.43 -3.42 17.63
CA GLY A 414 -4.08 -2.21 18.16
C GLY A 414 -4.67 -1.25 17.11
N VAL A 415 -4.64 -1.62 15.83
CA VAL A 415 -5.20 -0.85 14.71
C VAL A 415 -6.51 -1.46 14.24
N ASP A 416 -7.54 -0.65 14.05
CA ASP A 416 -8.76 -1.14 13.40
C ASP A 416 -8.49 -1.36 11.91
N VAL A 417 -8.70 -2.60 11.48
CA VAL A 417 -8.60 -3.01 10.08
C VAL A 417 -9.99 -3.30 9.57
N TYR A 418 -10.33 -2.68 8.46
CA TYR A 418 -11.51 -2.98 7.69
C TYR A 418 -11.06 -3.57 6.35
N SER A 419 -11.56 -4.73 5.96
CA SER A 419 -11.23 -5.36 4.68
C SER A 419 -12.50 -5.48 3.85
N ALA A 420 -12.42 -5.16 2.57
CA ALA A 420 -13.45 -5.45 1.57
C ALA A 420 -12.80 -6.19 0.40
N ALA A 421 -13.48 -7.19 -0.14
CA ALA A 421 -13.06 -7.82 -1.38
C ALA A 421 -14.17 -7.84 -2.43
N PHE A 422 -13.79 -8.01 -3.68
CA PHE A 422 -14.71 -7.98 -4.81
C PHE A 422 -14.29 -9.06 -5.77
N PHE A 423 -15.27 -9.85 -6.19
CA PHE A 423 -15.05 -11.03 -7.03
C PHE A 423 -15.92 -10.97 -8.28
N PRO A 424 -15.50 -11.68 -9.34
CA PRO A 424 -16.34 -11.90 -10.50
C PRO A 424 -17.54 -12.75 -10.09
N SER A 425 -18.71 -12.39 -10.62
CA SER A 425 -20.00 -12.96 -10.23
C SER A 425 -20.15 -14.47 -10.48
N ALA A 426 -19.21 -15.09 -11.20
CA ALA A 426 -19.22 -16.50 -11.59
C ALA A 426 -18.68 -17.44 -10.50
N LEU A 427 -17.94 -16.94 -9.50
CA LEU A 427 -17.22 -17.78 -8.53
C LEU A 427 -17.95 -17.97 -7.20
N LEU A 428 -19.00 -17.19 -6.93
CA LEU A 428 -19.77 -17.26 -5.68
C LEU A 428 -21.22 -17.69 -5.93
N PRO A 429 -21.84 -18.46 -5.01
CA PRO A 429 -23.26 -18.77 -5.05
C PRO A 429 -24.10 -17.50 -5.21
N SER A 430 -25.21 -17.61 -5.95
CA SER A 430 -26.03 -16.47 -6.40
C SER A 430 -26.50 -15.50 -5.31
N ASN A 431 -26.55 -15.93 -4.06
CA ASN A 431 -27.02 -15.18 -2.90
C ASN A 431 -25.89 -14.46 -2.11
N ARG A 432 -24.62 -14.51 -2.51
CA ARG A 432 -23.51 -13.93 -1.71
C ARG A 432 -22.55 -13.07 -2.52
N LYS A 433 -23.09 -12.29 -3.45
CA LYS A 433 -22.30 -11.44 -4.35
C LYS A 433 -22.12 -10.05 -3.75
N THR A 434 -20.90 -9.68 -3.39
CA THR A 434 -20.56 -8.24 -3.29
C THR A 434 -20.52 -7.70 -4.70
N PRO A 435 -21.32 -6.66 -5.02
CA PRO A 435 -21.28 -6.04 -6.34
C PRO A 435 -19.87 -5.54 -6.63
N TRP A 436 -19.44 -5.66 -7.89
CA TRP A 436 -18.19 -5.05 -8.31
C TRP A 436 -18.31 -3.52 -8.20
N PRO A 437 -17.32 -2.81 -7.64
CA PRO A 437 -17.38 -1.37 -7.50
C PRO A 437 -17.26 -0.72 -8.88
N SER A 438 -18.01 0.36 -9.11
CA SER A 438 -17.96 1.07 -10.38
C SER A 438 -16.83 2.11 -10.42
N ALA A 439 -16.44 2.64 -9.27
CA ALA A 439 -15.32 3.56 -9.16
C ALA A 439 -14.64 3.51 -7.79
N LEU A 440 -13.36 3.91 -7.76
CA LEU A 440 -12.58 4.14 -6.56
C LEU A 440 -12.29 5.64 -6.39
N ARG A 441 -12.40 6.13 -5.16
CA ARG A 441 -11.94 7.45 -4.74
C ARG A 441 -10.68 7.27 -3.91
N ILE A 442 -9.59 7.81 -4.43
CA ILE A 442 -8.28 7.73 -3.82
C ILE A 442 -7.97 9.11 -3.26
N THR A 443 -7.67 9.17 -1.97
CA THR A 443 -7.19 10.38 -1.32
C THR A 443 -5.85 10.10 -0.68
N MET A 444 -4.87 10.97 -0.93
CA MET A 444 -3.55 10.86 -0.33
C MET A 444 -3.02 12.21 0.09
N THR A 445 -2.19 12.23 1.13
CA THR A 445 -1.48 13.43 1.60
C THR A 445 0.01 13.25 1.39
N LEU A 446 0.58 13.98 0.42
CA LEU A 446 2.00 13.94 0.10
C LEU A 446 2.75 15.11 0.72
N HIS A 447 3.97 14.88 1.18
CA HIS A 447 4.84 15.87 1.82
C HIS A 447 6.06 16.17 0.95
N ASP A 448 6.67 17.32 1.18
CA ASP A 448 7.98 17.62 0.60
C ASP A 448 9.06 16.92 1.45
N THR A 449 9.97 16.17 0.83
CA THR A 449 11.03 15.43 1.53
C THR A 449 12.01 16.33 2.28
N LYS A 450 12.03 17.63 1.97
CA LYS A 450 12.83 18.65 2.67
C LYS A 450 12.05 19.38 3.77
N ASP A 451 10.84 18.94 4.12
CA ASP A 451 9.96 19.51 5.15
C ASP A 451 9.65 21.01 4.94
N ARG A 452 9.69 21.50 3.68
CA ARG A 452 9.29 22.88 3.35
C ARG A 452 7.77 23.06 3.40
N LEU A 453 7.01 21.96 3.28
CA LEU A 453 5.55 21.89 3.35
C LEU A 453 5.12 21.04 4.55
N THR A 454 5.08 21.65 5.74
CA THR A 454 4.83 20.94 7.01
C THR A 454 3.51 20.15 7.06
N ASN A 455 2.47 20.62 6.37
CA ASN A 455 1.15 19.97 6.36
C ASN A 455 0.94 19.09 5.11
N GLY A 456 1.94 18.99 4.24
CA GLY A 456 1.82 18.33 2.95
C GLY A 456 0.76 18.95 2.03
N ARG A 457 0.35 18.17 1.03
CA ARG A 457 -0.71 18.45 0.07
C ARG A 457 -1.61 17.24 -0.03
N THR A 458 -2.86 17.42 0.36
CA THR A 458 -3.90 16.41 0.15
C THR A 458 -4.49 16.55 -1.24
N VAL A 459 -4.52 15.43 -1.97
CA VAL A 459 -5.17 15.32 -3.27
C VAL A 459 -6.18 14.19 -3.24
N GLN A 460 -7.27 14.40 -3.98
CA GLN A 460 -8.31 13.40 -4.18
C GLN A 460 -8.61 13.27 -5.67
N PHE A 461 -8.78 12.04 -6.14
CA PHE A 461 -9.24 11.77 -7.49
C PHE A 461 -10.08 10.49 -7.53
N VAL A 462 -10.91 10.40 -8.57
CA VAL A 462 -11.77 9.24 -8.82
C VAL A 462 -11.27 8.50 -10.05
N VAL A 463 -11.27 7.17 -9.97
CA VAL A 463 -10.92 6.26 -11.06
C VAL A 463 -12.09 5.31 -11.28
N ASP A 464 -12.63 5.33 -12.49
CA ASP A 464 -13.66 4.39 -12.91
C ASP A 464 -13.04 3.00 -13.11
N LEU A 465 -13.72 1.98 -12.62
CA LEU A 465 -13.29 0.59 -12.77
C LEU A 465 -13.95 -0.03 -14.00
N PRO A 466 -13.25 -0.93 -14.72
CA PRO A 466 -13.87 -1.70 -15.78
C PRO A 466 -14.98 -2.58 -15.19
N GLN A 467 -16.14 -2.59 -15.85
CA GLN A 467 -17.24 -3.47 -15.46
C GLN A 467 -16.88 -4.93 -15.80
N PRO A 468 -17.15 -5.89 -14.90
CA PRO A 468 -16.96 -7.30 -15.19
C PRO A 468 -17.88 -7.72 -16.34
N ARG A 469 -17.34 -8.52 -17.27
CA ARG A 469 -18.07 -8.97 -18.47
C ARG A 469 -19.02 -10.12 -18.20
#